data_AF-A0A1L9U352-F1
#
_entry.id   AF-A0A1L9U352-F1
#
_cell.length_a   1.000
_cell.length_b   1.000
_cell.length_c   1.000
_cell.angle_alpha   90.00
_cell.angle_beta   90.00
_cell.angle_gamma   90.00
#
_symmetry.space_group_name_H-M   'P 1'
#
loop_
_entity.id
_entity.type
_entity.pdbx_description
1 polymer ?
#
loop_
_entity_poly.entity_id
_entity_poly.type
_entity_poly.pdbx_seq_one_letter_code
_entity_poly.pdbx_strand_id
1 'polypeptide(L)'
;MARPDVGQVVSWYICTVAACIFLVCRLVVRWRLLKKLYLDDCFVVAAALCLIGDLGIQHYMFTQGMSEMAKTTTAEKINMQKLIIPGSTLYVTSLWLIKASMVLFYKRLADRTKYQTIYNITLGVLAAAWLVLFFDIVFKCYPPSRQWKSFENPDLTCSEKQSTINYWLTILFNIFSDVFIICLPISQVARLKMPRKQKLGVISVFLLGVIVVITSIIRAIYSHLGEQMITCTVSMIETAIAIIASCLPVLRTLVFGSHSRTGTYSGRRGYELSSSGAAGLASKQHTTVSVSRGGPDELSRHDSEDELVKENMSTEDSNPGISVTREYFVHDGAMERQSVR
;
A
#
# COMPACT_ATOMS: atom_id res chain seq x y z
N MET A 1 -1.58 -42.01 -15.14
CA MET A 1 -0.55 -40.97 -14.95
C MET A 1 -1.15 -39.64 -15.36
N ALA A 2 -1.31 -38.69 -14.43
CA ALA A 2 -1.75 -37.35 -14.79
C ALA A 2 -0.68 -36.71 -15.69
N ARG A 3 -1.09 -36.08 -16.81
CA ARG A 3 -0.15 -35.26 -17.61
C ARG A 3 0.40 -34.16 -16.68
N PRO A 4 1.73 -34.00 -16.54
CA PRO A 4 2.34 -33.03 -15.62
C PRO A 4 1.83 -31.59 -15.85
N ASP A 5 1.41 -31.33 -17.09
CA ASP A 5 0.89 -30.07 -17.59
C ASP A 5 -0.43 -29.65 -16.91
N VAL A 6 -1.28 -30.61 -16.54
CA VAL A 6 -2.58 -30.33 -15.90
C VAL A 6 -2.37 -29.81 -14.47
N GLY A 7 -1.32 -30.28 -13.79
CA GLY A 7 -0.97 -29.79 -12.46
C GLY A 7 -0.60 -28.30 -12.45
N GLN A 8 0.03 -27.81 -13.52
CA GLN A 8 0.38 -26.39 -13.65
C GLN A 8 -0.87 -25.52 -13.83
N VAL A 9 -1.80 -25.94 -14.67
CA VAL A 9 -3.08 -25.21 -14.86
C VAL A 9 -3.85 -25.12 -13.55
N VAL A 10 -3.98 -26.23 -12.82
CA VAL A 10 -4.63 -26.25 -11.50
C VAL A 10 -3.93 -25.28 -10.53
N SER A 11 -2.59 -25.24 -10.53
CA SER A 11 -1.82 -24.28 -9.74
C SER A 11 -2.19 -22.83 -10.05
N TRP A 12 -2.36 -22.46 -11.32
CA TRP A 12 -2.73 -21.09 -11.71
C TRP A 12 -4.07 -20.65 -11.12
N TYR A 13 -5.08 -21.54 -11.15
CA TYR A 13 -6.38 -21.26 -10.55
C TYR A 13 -6.29 -21.15 -9.03
N ILE A 14 -5.58 -22.06 -8.37
CA ILE A 14 -5.42 -22.04 -6.90
C ILE A 14 -4.74 -20.74 -6.46
N CYS A 15 -3.65 -20.35 -7.11
CA CYS A 15 -2.93 -19.12 -6.80
C CYS A 15 -3.80 -17.87 -7.00
N THR A 16 -4.58 -17.83 -8.08
CA THR A 16 -5.47 -16.70 -8.38
C THR A 16 -6.59 -16.60 -7.35
N VAL A 17 -7.24 -17.73 -7.01
CA VAL A 17 -8.29 -17.77 -5.99
C VAL A 17 -7.74 -17.34 -4.62
N ALA A 18 -6.57 -17.84 -4.23
CA ALA A 18 -5.92 -17.43 -2.99
C ALA A 18 -5.65 -15.92 -2.96
N ALA A 19 -5.10 -15.35 -4.02
CA ALA A 19 -4.87 -13.90 -4.12
C ALA A 19 -6.17 -13.10 -4.02
N CYS A 20 -7.24 -13.54 -4.68
CA CYS A 20 -8.57 -12.92 -4.60
C CYS A 20 -9.14 -12.97 -3.17
N ILE A 21 -9.00 -14.09 -2.46
CA ILE A 21 -9.45 -14.20 -1.07
C ILE A 21 -8.74 -13.17 -0.19
N PHE A 22 -7.40 -13.06 -0.30
CA PHE A 22 -6.64 -12.07 0.47
C PHE A 22 -7.02 -10.62 0.12
N LEU A 23 -7.30 -10.34 -1.16
CA LEU A 23 -7.80 -9.04 -1.60
C LEU A 23 -9.17 -8.72 -1.00
N VAL A 24 -10.13 -9.66 -1.06
CA VAL A 24 -11.45 -9.49 -0.46
C VAL A 24 -11.33 -9.24 1.04
N CYS A 25 -10.50 -10.02 1.75
CA CYS A 25 -10.21 -9.79 3.16
C CYS A 25 -9.69 -8.37 3.41
N ARG A 26 -8.72 -7.89 2.61
CA ARG A 26 -8.20 -6.51 2.69
C ARG A 26 -9.32 -5.48 2.51
N LEU A 27 -10.16 -5.64 1.50
CA LEU A 27 -11.25 -4.71 1.19
C LEU A 27 -12.32 -4.70 2.28
N VAL A 28 -12.73 -5.87 2.78
CA VAL A 28 -13.69 -6.00 3.89
C VAL A 28 -13.15 -5.31 5.14
N VAL A 29 -11.86 -5.50 5.45
CA VAL A 29 -11.23 -4.82 6.58
C VAL A 29 -11.26 -3.30 6.41
N ARG A 30 -10.93 -2.78 5.24
CA ARG A 30 -10.95 -1.33 5.00
C ARG A 30 -12.35 -0.73 4.99
N TRP A 31 -13.30 -1.44 4.40
CA TRP A 31 -14.69 -1.00 4.34
C TRP A 31 -15.33 -1.01 5.73
N ARG A 32 -15.23 -2.13 6.46
CA ARG A 32 -15.93 -2.29 7.74
C ARG A 32 -15.23 -1.60 8.91
N LEU A 33 -13.90 -1.67 9.01
CA LEU A 33 -13.18 -1.13 10.16
C LEU A 33 -12.67 0.30 9.92
N LEU A 34 -12.15 0.60 8.74
CA LEU A 34 -11.50 1.89 8.47
C LEU A 34 -12.43 2.92 7.80
N LYS A 35 -13.60 2.48 7.28
CA LYS A 35 -14.64 3.29 6.61
C LYS A 35 -14.10 4.24 5.53
N LYS A 36 -12.92 3.96 4.97
CA LYS A 36 -12.25 4.76 3.93
C LYS A 36 -11.50 3.83 2.98
N LEU A 37 -11.78 4.01 1.69
CA LEU A 37 -10.98 3.43 0.61
C LEU A 37 -9.89 4.41 0.22
N TYR A 38 -8.72 3.88 -0.06
CA TYR A 38 -7.56 4.68 -0.47
C TYR A 38 -7.17 4.30 -1.90
N LEU A 39 -6.44 5.20 -2.57
CA LEU A 39 -5.91 4.94 -3.91
C LEU A 39 -5.04 3.67 -3.96
N ASP A 40 -4.37 3.34 -2.85
CA ASP A 40 -3.58 2.12 -2.75
C ASP A 40 -4.43 0.84 -2.93
N ASP A 41 -5.69 0.83 -2.51
CA ASP A 41 -6.60 -0.31 -2.71
C ASP A 41 -7.05 -0.43 -4.16
N CYS A 42 -7.30 0.71 -4.81
CA CYS A 42 -7.64 0.74 -6.24
C CYS A 42 -6.53 0.11 -7.08
N PHE A 43 -5.26 0.41 -6.76
CA PHE A 43 -4.11 -0.20 -7.43
C PHE A 43 -4.03 -1.72 -7.23
N VAL A 44 -4.29 -2.24 -6.02
CA VAL A 44 -4.28 -3.71 -5.80
C VAL A 44 -5.47 -4.38 -6.50
N VAL A 45 -6.65 -3.75 -6.52
CA VAL A 45 -7.80 -4.26 -7.27
C VAL A 45 -7.49 -4.30 -8.77
N ALA A 46 -6.93 -3.24 -9.33
CA ALA A 46 -6.50 -3.21 -10.72
C ALA A 46 -5.45 -4.29 -11.01
N ALA A 47 -4.48 -4.50 -10.12
CA ALA A 47 -3.50 -5.57 -10.25
C ALA A 47 -4.13 -6.97 -10.25
N ALA A 48 -5.15 -7.21 -9.43
CA ALA A 48 -5.88 -8.47 -9.41
C ALA A 48 -6.73 -8.67 -10.67
N LEU A 49 -7.33 -7.61 -11.22
CA LEU A 49 -8.00 -7.68 -12.52
C LEU A 49 -7.02 -8.05 -13.64
N CYS A 50 -5.80 -7.47 -13.63
CA CYS A 50 -4.74 -7.87 -14.55
C CYS A 50 -4.36 -9.34 -14.40
N LEU A 51 -4.25 -9.85 -13.15
CA LEU A 51 -3.96 -11.27 -12.88
C LEU A 51 -5.06 -12.20 -13.44
N ILE A 52 -6.33 -11.84 -13.28
CA ILE A 52 -7.46 -12.61 -13.83
C ILE A 52 -7.44 -12.59 -15.36
N GLY A 53 -7.12 -11.43 -15.96
CA GLY A 53 -6.93 -11.33 -17.41
C GLY A 53 -5.80 -12.21 -17.92
N ASP A 54 -4.65 -12.21 -17.23
CA ASP A 54 -3.49 -13.04 -17.57
C ASP A 54 -3.82 -14.54 -17.44
N LEU A 55 -4.56 -14.94 -16.39
CA LEU A 55 -5.08 -16.31 -16.26
C LEU A 55 -5.90 -16.73 -17.49
N GLY A 56 -6.78 -15.87 -17.97
CA GLY A 56 -7.61 -16.15 -19.16
C GLY A 56 -6.77 -16.33 -20.42
N ILE A 57 -5.78 -15.47 -20.63
CA ILE A 57 -4.85 -15.56 -21.77
C ILE A 57 -4.03 -16.86 -21.70
N GLN A 58 -3.46 -17.17 -20.54
CA GLN A 58 -2.64 -18.37 -20.35
C GLN A 58 -3.47 -19.66 -20.48
N HIS A 59 -4.71 -19.67 -19.98
CA HIS A 59 -5.61 -20.80 -20.19
C HIS A 59 -5.91 -21.01 -21.68
N TYR A 60 -6.18 -19.95 -22.43
CA TYR A 60 -6.38 -20.05 -23.87
C TYR A 60 -5.11 -20.55 -24.57
N MET A 61 -3.93 -20.03 -24.24
CA MET A 61 -2.66 -20.53 -24.79
C MET A 61 -2.44 -22.01 -24.48
N PHE A 62 -2.82 -22.48 -23.29
CA PHE A 62 -2.78 -23.90 -22.94
C PHE A 62 -3.68 -24.74 -23.85
N THR A 63 -4.91 -24.29 -24.14
CA THR A 63 -5.81 -25.00 -25.07
C THR A 63 -5.28 -25.10 -26.50
N GLN A 64 -4.40 -24.18 -26.90
CA GLN A 64 -3.75 -24.19 -28.23
C GLN A 64 -2.55 -25.13 -28.31
N GLY A 65 -2.17 -25.83 -27.22
CA GLY A 65 -1.05 -26.78 -27.22
C GLY A 65 0.27 -26.24 -26.66
N MET A 66 0.24 -25.19 -25.82
CA MET A 66 1.46 -24.61 -25.20
C MET A 66 2.32 -25.65 -24.46
N SER A 67 1.75 -26.75 -23.96
CA SER A 67 2.51 -27.84 -23.31
C SER A 67 3.30 -28.73 -24.28
N GLU A 68 2.96 -28.71 -25.57
CA GLU A 68 3.59 -29.56 -26.59
C GLU A 68 3.89 -28.75 -27.87
N MET A 69 4.65 -27.67 -27.70
CA MET A 69 5.10 -26.76 -28.77
C MET A 69 5.73 -27.48 -29.97
N ALA A 70 6.30 -28.67 -29.78
CA ALA A 70 6.89 -29.47 -30.84
C ALA A 70 5.86 -30.06 -31.83
N LYS A 71 4.64 -30.37 -31.37
CA LYS A 71 3.56 -30.96 -32.19
C LYS A 71 2.56 -29.94 -32.73
N THR A 72 2.74 -28.68 -32.34
CA THR A 72 1.83 -27.56 -32.64
C THR A 72 2.10 -27.02 -34.05
N THR A 73 1.03 -26.69 -34.79
CA THR A 73 1.06 -26.13 -36.15
C THR A 73 1.68 -24.73 -36.15
N THR A 74 2.32 -24.31 -37.26
CA THR A 74 2.87 -22.94 -37.40
C THR A 74 1.83 -21.85 -37.13
N ALA A 75 0.58 -22.04 -37.55
CA ALA A 75 -0.52 -21.11 -37.29
C ALA A 75 -0.87 -20.98 -35.80
N GLU A 76 -0.86 -22.08 -35.06
CA GLU A 76 -1.11 -22.11 -33.61
C GLU A 76 0.05 -21.43 -32.86
N LYS A 77 1.30 -21.64 -33.27
CA LYS A 77 2.49 -20.93 -32.73
C LYS A 77 2.39 -19.43 -32.94
N ILE A 78 1.95 -18.97 -34.11
CA ILE A 78 1.73 -17.55 -34.40
C ILE A 78 0.64 -16.97 -33.49
N ASN A 79 -0.46 -17.69 -33.28
CA ASN A 79 -1.52 -17.25 -32.38
C ASN A 79 -1.06 -17.16 -30.92
N MET A 80 -0.28 -18.13 -30.45
CA MET A 80 0.34 -18.07 -29.12
C MET A 80 1.28 -16.85 -29.00
N GLN A 81 2.14 -16.60 -30.00
CA GLN A 81 3.06 -15.46 -30.00
C GLN A 81 2.32 -14.12 -29.87
N LYS A 82 1.17 -13.98 -30.55
CA LYS A 82 0.32 -12.78 -30.45
C LYS A 82 -0.27 -12.58 -29.06
N LEU A 83 -0.52 -13.67 -28.32
CA LEU A 83 -1.09 -13.64 -26.97
C LEU A 83 -0.02 -13.46 -25.88
N ILE A 84 1.24 -13.80 -26.14
CA ILE A 84 2.35 -13.57 -25.22
C ILE A 84 2.53 -12.08 -24.91
N ILE A 85 2.33 -11.19 -25.90
CA ILE A 85 2.47 -9.74 -25.73
C ILE A 85 1.46 -9.22 -24.68
N PRO A 86 0.13 -9.34 -24.87
CA PRO A 86 -0.83 -8.87 -23.89
C PRO A 86 -0.70 -9.58 -22.53
N GLY A 87 -0.37 -10.88 -22.49
CA GLY A 87 -0.12 -11.59 -21.22
C GLY A 87 1.07 -11.00 -20.45
N SER A 88 2.20 -10.78 -21.14
CA SER A 88 3.40 -10.14 -20.55
C SER A 88 3.10 -8.71 -20.09
N THR A 89 2.30 -7.96 -20.85
CA THR A 89 1.88 -6.60 -20.48
C THR A 89 1.01 -6.61 -19.23
N LEU A 90 0.05 -7.54 -19.09
CA LEU A 90 -0.79 -7.66 -17.91
C LEU A 90 0.02 -8.07 -16.67
N TYR A 91 0.93 -9.04 -16.82
CA TYR A 91 1.86 -9.45 -15.77
C TYR A 91 2.69 -8.26 -15.26
N VAL A 92 3.37 -7.55 -16.16
CA VAL A 92 4.19 -6.38 -15.80
C VAL A 92 3.28 -5.32 -15.15
N THR A 93 2.16 -4.97 -15.77
CA THR A 93 1.25 -3.96 -15.23
C THR A 93 0.78 -4.33 -13.82
N SER A 94 0.44 -5.59 -13.56
CA SER A 94 0.06 -6.05 -12.22
C SER A 94 1.16 -5.81 -11.18
N LEU A 95 2.40 -6.21 -11.46
CA LEU A 95 3.53 -6.00 -10.54
C LEU A 95 3.79 -4.51 -10.28
N TRP A 96 3.74 -3.68 -11.32
CA TRP A 96 3.99 -2.25 -11.19
C TRP A 96 2.89 -1.53 -10.39
N LEU A 97 1.62 -1.94 -10.54
CA LEU A 97 0.50 -1.45 -9.72
C LEU A 97 0.66 -1.86 -8.25
N ILE A 98 1.13 -3.09 -7.97
CA ILE A 98 1.41 -3.55 -6.61
C ILE A 98 2.53 -2.73 -5.97
N LYS A 99 3.63 -2.51 -6.70
CA LYS A 99 4.74 -1.63 -6.27
C LYS A 99 4.24 -0.22 -5.95
N ALA A 100 3.41 0.37 -6.80
CA ALA A 100 2.82 1.68 -6.57
C ALA A 100 1.92 1.70 -5.31
N SER A 101 1.11 0.66 -5.11
CA SER A 101 0.29 0.49 -3.90
C SER A 101 1.14 0.41 -2.63
N MET A 102 2.24 -0.36 -2.67
CA MET A 102 3.18 -0.45 -1.54
C MET A 102 3.82 0.90 -1.21
N VAL A 103 4.30 1.63 -2.23
CA VAL A 103 4.90 2.97 -2.04
C VAL A 103 3.89 3.95 -1.46
N LEU A 104 2.63 3.93 -1.91
CA LEU A 104 1.55 4.75 -1.34
C LEU A 104 1.23 4.36 0.11
N PHE A 105 1.21 3.05 0.40
CA PHE A 105 1.03 2.55 1.75
C PHE A 105 2.14 3.06 2.69
N TYR A 106 3.40 3.02 2.25
CA TYR A 106 4.54 3.53 3.01
C TYR A 106 4.54 5.06 3.15
N LYS A 107 4.18 5.77 2.08
CA LYS A 107 4.01 7.23 2.12
C LYS A 107 3.02 7.64 3.19
N ARG A 108 1.92 6.88 3.33
CA ARG A 108 0.93 7.09 4.39
C ARG A 108 1.55 6.84 5.76
N LEU A 109 2.35 5.78 5.91
CA LEU A 109 3.00 5.42 7.17
C LEU A 109 4.06 6.44 7.64
N ALA A 110 4.68 7.17 6.70
CA ALA A 110 5.72 8.14 7.00
C ALA A 110 5.16 9.52 7.41
N ASP A 111 5.39 9.90 8.66
CA ASP A 111 4.79 11.08 9.32
C ASP A 111 5.64 12.38 9.26
N ARG A 112 6.53 12.53 8.26
CA ARG A 112 7.40 13.72 8.15
C ARG A 112 7.42 14.27 6.72
N THR A 113 7.23 15.59 6.60
CA THR A 113 7.13 16.33 5.34
C THR A 113 8.28 16.06 4.36
N LYS A 114 9.51 15.84 4.86
CA LYS A 114 10.69 15.59 4.02
C LYS A 114 10.65 14.27 3.25
N TYR A 115 10.02 13.22 3.79
CA TYR A 115 9.97 11.91 3.13
C TYR A 115 8.83 11.80 2.11
N GLN A 116 7.79 12.65 2.23
CA GLN A 116 6.70 12.67 1.25
C GLN A 116 7.17 13.02 -0.15
N THR A 117 8.14 13.94 -0.27
CA THR A 117 8.77 14.29 -1.55
C THR A 117 9.47 13.08 -2.16
N ILE A 118 10.21 12.31 -1.36
CA ILE A 118 10.90 11.09 -1.83
C ILE A 118 9.89 10.08 -2.34
N TYR A 119 8.80 9.81 -1.61
CA TYR A 119 7.76 8.88 -2.06
C TYR A 119 7.05 9.35 -3.34
N ASN A 120 6.81 10.66 -3.50
CA ASN A 120 6.23 11.22 -4.73
C ASN A 120 7.18 11.06 -5.92
N ILE A 121 8.48 11.34 -5.73
CA ILE A 121 9.51 11.13 -6.77
C ILE A 121 9.58 9.64 -7.11
N THR A 122 9.59 8.76 -6.11
CA THR A 122 9.59 7.30 -6.33
C THR A 122 8.38 6.88 -7.16
N LEU A 123 7.17 7.37 -6.86
CA LEU A 123 5.98 7.06 -7.67
C LEU A 123 6.11 7.57 -9.11
N GLY A 124 6.68 8.76 -9.32
CA GLY A 124 6.93 9.30 -10.66
C GLY A 124 7.93 8.47 -11.46
N VAL A 125 9.06 8.09 -10.84
CA VAL A 125 10.05 7.19 -11.43
C VAL A 125 9.42 5.84 -11.73
N LEU A 126 8.56 5.35 -10.83
CA LEU A 126 7.90 4.07 -11.01
C LEU A 126 6.93 4.10 -12.21
N ALA A 127 6.14 5.16 -12.34
CA ALA A 127 5.25 5.35 -13.47
C ALA A 127 6.03 5.50 -14.80
N ALA A 128 7.13 6.26 -14.80
CA ALA A 128 7.96 6.44 -15.98
C ALA A 128 8.62 5.12 -16.42
N ALA A 129 9.14 4.33 -15.48
CA ALA A 129 9.73 3.05 -15.79
C ALA A 129 8.69 2.02 -16.28
N TRP A 130 7.49 2.00 -15.70
CA TRP A 130 6.39 1.19 -16.23
C TRP A 130 6.08 1.56 -17.68
N LEU A 131 6.01 2.86 -18.00
CA LEU A 131 5.72 3.34 -19.36
C LEU A 131 6.81 2.90 -20.35
N VAL A 132 8.08 3.01 -19.97
CA VAL A 132 9.21 2.53 -20.79
C VAL A 132 9.11 1.03 -21.03
N LEU A 133 8.84 0.22 -19.99
CA LEU A 133 8.71 -1.23 -20.13
C LEU A 133 7.46 -1.63 -20.94
N PHE A 134 6.36 -0.90 -20.79
CA PHE A 134 5.17 -1.10 -21.59
C PHE A 134 5.47 -0.91 -23.08
N PHE A 135 6.15 0.20 -23.42
CA PHE A 135 6.56 0.45 -24.79
C PHE A 135 7.61 -0.54 -25.28
N ASP A 136 8.57 -0.95 -24.46
CA ASP A 136 9.54 -1.98 -24.83
C ASP A 136 8.84 -3.30 -25.15
N ILE A 137 7.85 -3.74 -24.36
CA ILE A 137 7.11 -4.98 -24.61
C ILE A 137 6.28 -4.92 -25.88
N VAL A 138 5.58 -3.81 -26.10
CA VAL A 138 4.70 -3.62 -27.27
C VAL A 138 5.52 -3.40 -28.55
N PHE A 139 6.64 -2.70 -28.45
CA PHE A 139 7.51 -2.32 -29.58
C PHE A 139 8.89 -3.00 -29.53
N LYS A 140 8.99 -4.25 -29.05
CA LYS A 140 10.28 -4.98 -29.04
C LYS A 140 10.92 -5.04 -30.42
N CYS A 141 10.11 -4.97 -31.47
CA CYS A 141 10.57 -5.00 -32.85
C CYS A 141 9.70 -4.11 -33.73
N TYR A 142 10.31 -3.39 -34.66
CA TYR A 142 9.60 -2.57 -35.62
C TYR A 142 9.78 -3.12 -37.06
N PRO A 143 8.69 -3.37 -37.80
CA PRO A 143 7.29 -3.37 -37.37
C PRO A 143 6.96 -4.55 -36.43
N PRO A 144 5.99 -4.41 -35.49
CA PRO A 144 5.63 -5.46 -34.52
C PRO A 144 5.30 -6.80 -35.18
N SER A 145 4.80 -6.77 -36.42
CA SER A 145 4.52 -7.98 -37.20
C SER A 145 5.71 -8.91 -37.44
N ARG A 146 6.94 -8.40 -37.33
CA ARG A 146 8.15 -9.23 -37.43
C ARG A 146 8.30 -10.21 -36.28
N GLN A 147 7.73 -9.90 -35.11
CA GLN A 147 7.83 -10.76 -33.92
C GLN A 147 7.22 -12.15 -34.13
N TRP A 148 6.15 -12.27 -34.92
CA TRP A 148 5.51 -13.57 -35.20
C TRP A 148 5.75 -14.08 -36.62
N LYS A 149 6.14 -13.21 -37.57
CA LYS A 149 6.54 -13.62 -38.92
C LYS A 149 7.89 -14.36 -38.96
N SER A 150 8.66 -14.32 -37.88
CA SER A 150 9.89 -15.12 -37.74
C SER A 150 9.67 -16.63 -37.88
N PHE A 151 8.48 -17.14 -37.61
CA PHE A 151 8.15 -18.57 -37.83
C PHE A 151 7.82 -18.89 -39.29
N GLU A 152 7.54 -17.88 -40.11
CA GLU A 152 7.22 -18.02 -41.52
C GLU A 152 8.46 -17.75 -42.38
N ASN A 153 9.29 -16.78 -41.99
CA ASN A 153 10.53 -16.43 -42.66
C ASN A 153 11.64 -16.08 -41.63
N PRO A 154 12.73 -16.86 -41.56
CA PRO A 154 13.83 -16.61 -40.62
C PRO A 154 14.61 -15.32 -40.93
N ASP A 155 14.54 -14.80 -42.16
CA ASP A 155 15.19 -13.54 -42.56
C ASP A 155 14.48 -12.28 -42.04
N LEU A 156 13.24 -12.42 -41.52
CA LEU A 156 12.49 -11.34 -40.87
C LEU A 156 12.67 -11.33 -39.33
N THR A 157 13.67 -12.06 -38.83
CA THR A 157 14.01 -12.11 -37.40
C THR A 157 14.40 -10.73 -36.88
N CYS A 158 13.95 -10.45 -35.66
CA CYS A 158 14.37 -9.25 -34.93
C CYS A 158 15.82 -9.44 -34.47
N SER A 159 16.58 -8.34 -34.38
CA SER A 159 18.00 -8.39 -33.96
C SER A 159 18.14 -9.07 -32.59
N GLU A 160 18.64 -10.30 -32.59
CA GLU A 160 18.77 -11.13 -31.37
C GLU A 160 19.66 -10.46 -30.32
N LYS A 161 20.73 -9.78 -30.77
CA LYS A 161 21.63 -9.03 -29.89
C LYS A 161 20.92 -7.91 -29.13
N GLN A 162 20.13 -7.09 -29.84
CA GLN A 162 19.42 -5.98 -29.21
C GLN A 162 18.31 -6.46 -28.27
N SER A 163 17.55 -7.49 -28.69
CA SER A 163 16.51 -8.10 -27.85
C SER A 163 17.10 -8.69 -26.56
N THR A 164 18.27 -9.33 -26.65
CA THR A 164 18.93 -9.93 -25.48
C THR A 164 19.42 -8.86 -24.50
N ILE A 165 20.01 -7.77 -24.99
CA ILE A 165 20.48 -6.66 -24.14
C ILE A 165 19.30 -5.98 -23.43
N ASN A 166 18.22 -5.66 -24.14
CA ASN A 166 17.03 -5.02 -23.56
C ASN A 166 16.37 -5.93 -22.51
N TYR A 167 16.33 -7.24 -22.77
CA TYR A 167 15.79 -8.22 -21.84
C TYR A 167 16.54 -8.24 -20.50
N TRP A 168 17.88 -8.34 -20.53
CA TRP A 168 18.70 -8.34 -19.32
C TRP A 168 18.62 -7.01 -18.56
N LEU A 169 18.62 -5.88 -19.29
CA LEU A 169 18.47 -4.56 -18.67
C LEU A 169 17.13 -4.43 -17.95
N THR A 170 16.05 -4.94 -18.55
CA THR A 170 14.71 -4.96 -17.97
C THR A 170 14.66 -5.80 -16.70
N ILE A 171 15.26 -6.99 -16.70
CA ILE A 171 15.33 -7.85 -15.52
C ILE A 171 16.08 -7.16 -14.39
N LEU A 172 17.26 -6.62 -14.68
CA LEU A 172 18.07 -5.91 -13.70
C LEU A 172 17.32 -4.73 -13.10
N PHE A 173 16.63 -3.94 -13.95
CA PHE A 173 15.84 -2.80 -13.49
C PHE A 173 14.66 -3.25 -12.62
N ASN A 174 13.96 -4.32 -12.99
CA ASN A 174 12.86 -4.85 -12.21
C ASN A 174 13.33 -5.31 -10.81
N ILE A 175 14.39 -6.13 -10.75
CA ILE A 175 14.98 -6.60 -9.47
C ILE A 175 15.47 -5.41 -8.63
N PHE A 176 16.17 -4.46 -9.26
CA PHE A 176 16.65 -3.27 -8.58
C PHE A 176 15.50 -2.46 -7.97
N SER A 177 14.40 -2.28 -8.71
CA SER A 177 13.22 -1.57 -8.21
C SER A 177 12.57 -2.29 -7.02
N ASP A 178 12.54 -3.63 -7.01
CA ASP A 178 12.02 -4.40 -5.89
C ASP A 178 12.88 -4.20 -4.63
N VAL A 179 14.20 -4.36 -4.76
CA VAL A 179 15.15 -4.12 -3.67
C VAL A 179 15.05 -2.68 -3.15
N PHE A 180 14.94 -1.70 -4.05
CA PHE A 180 14.80 -0.29 -3.68
C PHE A 180 13.53 -0.04 -2.85
N ILE A 181 12.38 -0.53 -3.30
CA ILE A 181 11.09 -0.36 -2.60
C ILE A 181 11.11 -1.04 -1.23
N ILE A 182 11.75 -2.19 -1.12
CA ILE A 182 11.93 -2.93 0.14
C ILE A 182 12.83 -2.16 1.12
N CYS A 183 13.88 -1.50 0.63
CA CYS A 183 14.81 -0.70 1.43
C CYS A 183 14.20 0.61 1.95
N LEU A 184 13.21 1.19 1.24
CA LEU A 184 12.55 2.44 1.63
C LEU A 184 12.06 2.42 3.09
N PRO A 185 11.14 1.53 3.51
CA PRO A 185 10.65 1.53 4.89
C PRO A 185 11.73 1.17 5.92
N ILE A 186 12.74 0.37 5.56
CA ILE A 186 13.85 0.02 6.47
C ILE A 186 14.69 1.25 6.81
N SER A 187 15.05 2.04 5.80
CA SER A 187 15.82 3.27 5.99
C SER A 187 15.09 4.25 6.93
N GLN A 188 13.76 4.31 6.84
CA GLN A 188 12.92 5.13 7.72
C GLN A 188 12.93 4.61 9.15
N VAL A 189 12.73 3.30 9.32
CA VAL A 189 12.61 2.65 10.62
C VAL A 189 13.95 2.57 11.35
N ALA A 190 15.07 2.48 10.64
CA ALA A 190 16.40 2.55 11.22
C ALA A 190 16.70 3.93 11.84
N ARG A 191 16.13 5.00 11.27
CA ARG A 191 16.33 6.38 11.75
C ARG A 191 15.36 6.81 12.84
N LEU A 192 14.24 6.11 13.02
CA LEU A 192 13.20 6.45 13.99
C LEU A 192 13.09 5.36 15.06
N LYS A 193 13.23 5.70 16.35
CA LYS A 193 13.11 4.78 17.48
C LYS A 193 11.66 4.27 17.61
N MET A 194 11.27 3.30 16.78
CA MET A 194 9.91 2.76 16.75
C MET A 194 9.71 1.64 17.79
N PRO A 195 8.52 1.54 18.39
CA PRO A 195 8.15 0.42 19.26
C PRO A 195 8.22 -0.92 18.52
N ARG A 196 8.64 -1.98 19.23
CA ARG A 196 8.92 -3.33 18.67
C ARG A 196 7.79 -3.89 17.79
N LYS A 197 6.53 -3.54 18.08
CA LYS A 197 5.34 -3.95 17.32
C LYS A 197 5.32 -3.44 15.87
N GLN A 198 5.86 -2.24 15.62
CA GLN A 198 5.94 -1.64 14.28
C GLN A 198 7.15 -2.14 13.50
N LYS A 199 8.28 -2.34 14.19
CA LYS A 199 9.49 -2.93 13.61
C LYS A 199 9.22 -4.30 13.00
N LEU A 200 8.43 -5.13 13.67
CA LEU A 200 8.05 -6.44 13.15
C LEU A 200 7.19 -6.35 11.88
N GLY A 201 6.47 -5.23 11.64
CA GLY A 201 5.66 -4.99 10.42
C GLY A 201 6.52 -4.80 9.20
N VAL A 202 7.54 -3.99 9.37
CA VAL A 202 8.53 -3.73 8.32
C VAL A 202 9.31 -5.00 8.01
N ILE A 203 9.65 -5.80 9.03
CA ILE A 203 10.30 -7.10 8.85
C ILE A 203 9.41 -8.07 8.04
N SER A 204 8.10 -8.13 8.32
CA SER A 204 7.22 -9.01 7.55
C SER A 204 7.16 -8.63 6.07
N VAL A 205 7.12 -7.33 5.74
CA VAL A 205 7.09 -6.91 4.33
C VAL A 205 8.44 -7.10 3.65
N PHE A 206 9.54 -6.90 4.39
CA PHE A 206 10.88 -7.22 3.90
C PHE A 206 11.01 -8.68 3.48
N LEU A 207 10.62 -9.61 4.36
CA LEU A 207 10.68 -11.04 4.09
C LEU A 207 9.86 -11.43 2.85
N LEU A 208 8.66 -10.86 2.71
CA LEU A 208 7.81 -11.12 1.55
C LEU A 208 8.41 -10.54 0.26
N GLY A 209 8.99 -9.35 0.33
CA GLY A 209 9.68 -8.74 -0.80
C GLY A 209 10.86 -9.59 -1.29
N VAL A 210 11.63 -10.19 -0.37
CA VAL A 210 12.70 -11.13 -0.72
C VAL A 210 12.16 -12.34 -1.47
N ILE A 211 11.03 -12.90 -1.03
CA ILE A 211 10.39 -14.03 -1.72
C ILE A 211 10.01 -13.64 -3.15
N VAL A 212 9.40 -12.46 -3.34
CA VAL A 212 9.02 -11.96 -4.67
C VAL A 212 10.25 -11.81 -5.57
N VAL A 213 11.35 -11.23 -5.08
CA VAL A 213 12.61 -11.10 -5.85
C VAL A 213 13.17 -12.47 -6.26
N ILE A 214 13.15 -13.45 -5.36
CA ILE A 214 13.60 -14.82 -5.67
C ILE A 214 12.75 -15.41 -6.80
N THR A 215 11.42 -15.25 -6.75
CA THR A 215 10.54 -15.73 -7.82
C THR A 215 10.79 -15.02 -9.15
N SER A 216 11.10 -13.70 -9.14
CA SER A 216 11.47 -12.96 -10.35
C SER A 216 12.74 -13.51 -11.01
N ILE A 217 13.74 -13.88 -10.19
CA ILE A 217 15.00 -14.46 -10.69
C ILE A 217 14.75 -15.84 -11.30
N ILE A 218 13.97 -16.69 -10.62
CA ILE A 218 13.60 -18.01 -11.13
C ILE A 218 12.89 -17.89 -12.47
N ARG A 219 11.94 -16.94 -12.59
CA ARG A 219 11.25 -16.65 -13.85
C ARG A 219 12.22 -16.21 -14.95
N ALA A 220 13.16 -15.32 -14.64
CA ALA A 220 14.14 -14.83 -15.60
C ALA A 220 15.02 -15.96 -16.16
N ILE A 221 15.39 -16.93 -15.31
CA ILE A 221 16.14 -18.14 -15.71
C ILE A 221 15.30 -18.99 -16.66
N TYR A 222 14.08 -19.39 -16.27
CA TYR A 222 13.24 -20.24 -17.12
C TYR A 222 12.85 -19.57 -18.44
N SER A 223 12.64 -18.26 -18.42
CA SER A 223 12.39 -17.48 -19.62
C SER A 223 13.61 -17.42 -20.54
N HIS A 224 14.83 -17.47 -20.00
CA HIS A 224 16.06 -17.55 -20.81
C HIS A 224 16.27 -18.95 -21.39
N LEU A 225 15.86 -20.00 -20.68
CA LEU A 225 15.93 -21.39 -21.16
C LEU A 225 14.87 -21.72 -22.24
N GLY A 226 13.93 -20.81 -22.53
CA GLY A 226 12.87 -21.03 -23.51
C GLY A 226 11.71 -21.90 -23.01
N GLU A 227 11.66 -22.17 -21.70
CA GLU A 227 10.63 -22.98 -21.05
C GLU A 227 9.35 -22.15 -20.83
N GLN A 228 8.58 -21.95 -21.90
CA GLN A 228 7.43 -21.04 -21.90
C GLN A 228 6.37 -21.42 -20.86
N MET A 229 6.02 -22.71 -20.77
CA MET A 229 4.99 -23.19 -19.85
C MET A 229 5.38 -23.00 -18.37
N ILE A 230 6.64 -23.26 -18.02
CA ILE A 230 7.18 -23.02 -16.68
C ILE A 230 7.23 -21.51 -16.40
N THR A 231 7.66 -20.72 -17.38
CA THR A 231 7.75 -19.25 -17.26
C THR A 231 6.37 -18.62 -16.96
N CYS A 232 5.32 -19.03 -17.68
CA CYS A 232 3.94 -18.60 -17.41
C CYS A 232 3.51 -18.97 -15.99
N THR A 233 3.78 -20.20 -15.56
CA THR A 233 3.46 -20.68 -14.21
C THR A 233 4.14 -19.87 -13.12
N VAL A 234 5.45 -19.63 -13.24
CA VAL A 234 6.18 -18.83 -12.26
C VAL A 234 5.67 -17.39 -12.24
N SER A 235 5.30 -16.82 -13.40
CA SER A 235 4.73 -15.47 -13.50
C SER A 235 3.41 -15.34 -12.72
N MET A 236 2.52 -16.33 -12.85
CA MET A 236 1.25 -16.38 -12.12
C MET A 236 1.46 -16.47 -10.61
N ILE A 237 2.38 -17.34 -10.19
CA ILE A 237 2.71 -17.55 -8.78
C ILE A 237 3.33 -16.28 -8.19
N GLU A 238 4.30 -15.68 -8.87
CA GLU A 238 4.97 -14.44 -8.48
C GLU A 238 3.96 -13.31 -8.27
N THR A 239 3.06 -13.11 -9.23
CA THR A 239 2.04 -12.06 -9.17
C THR A 239 1.04 -12.31 -8.04
N ALA A 240 0.60 -13.55 -7.85
CA ALA A 240 -0.29 -13.93 -6.74
C ALA A 240 0.38 -13.70 -5.37
N ILE A 241 1.64 -14.11 -5.21
CA ILE A 241 2.43 -13.88 -3.98
C ILE A 241 2.58 -12.37 -3.75
N ALA A 242 2.86 -11.58 -4.78
CA ALA A 242 3.00 -10.13 -4.66
C ALA A 242 1.69 -9.46 -4.19
N ILE A 243 0.53 -9.89 -4.71
CA ILE A 243 -0.78 -9.40 -4.24
C ILE A 243 -1.00 -9.79 -2.78
N ILE A 244 -0.79 -11.05 -2.42
CA ILE A 244 -0.94 -11.53 -1.03
C ILE A 244 -0.02 -10.73 -0.10
N ALA A 245 1.24 -10.57 -0.49
CA ALA A 245 2.23 -9.79 0.25
C ALA A 245 1.80 -8.34 0.46
N SER A 246 1.21 -7.71 -0.54
CA SER A 246 0.69 -6.33 -0.45
C SER A 246 -0.49 -6.21 0.52
N CYS A 247 -1.26 -7.29 0.72
CA CYS A 247 -2.40 -7.37 1.63
C CYS A 247 -1.98 -7.48 3.11
N LEU A 248 -0.89 -8.19 3.38
CA LEU A 248 -0.43 -8.52 4.74
C LEU A 248 -0.20 -7.32 5.68
N PRO A 249 0.36 -6.17 5.26
CA PRO A 249 0.50 -5.00 6.12
C PRO A 249 -0.81 -4.54 6.74
N VAL A 250 -1.90 -4.54 5.97
CA VAL A 250 -3.24 -4.10 6.41
C VAL A 250 -3.86 -5.13 7.36
N LEU A 251 -3.75 -6.42 7.01
CA LEU A 251 -4.23 -7.52 7.88
C LEU A 251 -3.48 -7.53 9.22
N ARG A 252 -2.17 -7.30 9.20
CA ARG A 252 -1.34 -7.24 10.41
C ARG A 252 -1.72 -6.08 11.32
N THR A 253 -1.97 -4.89 10.77
CA THR A 253 -2.42 -3.74 11.57
C THR A 253 -3.71 -4.02 12.34
N LEU A 254 -4.49 -5.02 11.92
CA LEU A 254 -5.71 -5.46 12.60
C LEU A 254 -5.43 -6.49 13.69
N VAL A 255 -4.61 -7.52 13.41
CA VAL A 255 -4.30 -8.59 14.39
C VAL A 255 -3.52 -8.06 15.60
N PHE A 256 -2.60 -7.12 15.37
CA PHE A 256 -1.80 -6.51 16.43
C PHE A 256 -2.25 -5.08 16.81
N GLY A 257 -3.24 -4.55 16.09
CA GLY A 257 -3.93 -3.30 16.42
C GLY A 257 -4.84 -3.52 17.61
N SER A 258 -4.22 -3.49 18.78
CA SER A 258 -4.84 -3.64 20.08
C SER A 258 -6.20 -2.96 20.15
N HIS A 259 -7.17 -3.74 20.62
CA HIS A 259 -8.44 -3.30 21.17
C HIS A 259 -8.23 -2.07 22.08
N SER A 260 -8.51 -0.88 21.58
CA SER A 260 -8.86 0.26 22.41
C SER A 260 -10.32 0.59 22.08
N ARG A 261 -11.22 -0.28 22.59
CA ARG A 261 -12.58 0.18 22.91
C ARG A 261 -12.38 1.15 24.07
N THR A 262 -12.44 2.45 23.76
CA THR A 262 -13.12 3.53 24.52
C THR A 262 -12.61 4.87 23.95
N GLY A 263 -13.53 5.73 23.50
CA GLY A 263 -13.21 7.13 23.18
C GLY A 263 -13.72 7.59 21.82
N THR A 264 -14.99 7.99 21.81
CA THR A 264 -15.62 9.10 21.07
C THR A 264 -15.22 9.38 19.62
N TYR A 265 -16.26 9.38 18.78
CA TYR A 265 -16.31 9.83 17.40
C TYR A 265 -15.66 11.22 17.21
N SER A 266 -14.45 11.26 16.65
CA SER A 266 -13.97 12.42 15.90
C SER A 266 -13.05 11.93 14.78
N GLY A 267 -13.46 12.18 13.54
CA GLY A 267 -12.82 11.69 12.33
C GLY A 267 -11.44 12.31 12.09
N ARG A 268 -10.40 11.75 12.70
CA ARG A 268 -8.98 11.82 12.28
C ARG A 268 -8.18 10.99 13.29
N ARG A 269 -8.10 9.68 13.07
CA ARG A 269 -7.13 8.83 13.78
C ARG A 269 -6.32 8.06 12.75
N GLY A 270 -5.28 8.72 12.24
CA GLY A 270 -4.09 8.02 11.79
C GLY A 270 -3.41 7.41 13.01
N TYR A 271 -2.69 6.32 12.78
CA TYR A 271 -1.83 5.66 13.77
C TYR A 271 -0.73 6.66 14.18
N GLU A 272 -0.97 7.45 15.22
CA GLU A 272 0.07 8.34 15.72
C GLU A 272 1.19 7.50 16.34
N LEU A 273 2.36 7.57 15.72
CA LEU A 273 3.61 7.13 16.33
C LEU A 273 4.05 8.23 17.30
N SER A 274 3.79 8.04 18.61
CA SER A 274 4.41 8.88 19.63
C SER A 274 5.94 8.79 19.53
N SER A 275 6.52 9.82 18.95
CA SER A 275 7.94 10.12 18.99
C SER A 275 8.27 10.69 20.37
N SER A 276 8.74 9.84 21.28
CA SER A 276 9.49 10.32 22.45
C SER A 276 10.82 10.89 21.98
N GLY A 277 10.90 12.22 21.92
CA GLY A 277 12.08 12.97 21.51
C GLY A 277 11.91 14.48 21.72
N ALA A 278 12.19 14.90 22.95
CA ALA A 278 12.55 16.24 23.44
C ALA A 278 12.22 17.47 22.58
N ALA A 279 11.27 18.28 23.06
CA ALA A 279 11.25 19.72 22.83
C ALA A 279 10.48 20.42 23.97
N GLY A 280 11.21 21.23 24.74
CA GLY A 280 10.71 22.44 25.41
C GLY A 280 9.80 22.27 26.63
N LEU A 281 10.21 22.88 27.75
CA LEU A 281 9.31 23.32 28.80
C LEU A 281 8.13 24.09 28.18
N ALA A 282 6.98 23.47 28.06
CA ALA A 282 5.71 24.14 27.84
C ALA A 282 4.87 23.90 29.10
N SER A 283 4.93 24.89 30.00
CA SER A 283 4.06 24.98 31.17
C SER A 283 2.60 24.93 30.70
N LYS A 284 1.90 23.82 30.99
CA LYS A 284 0.45 23.73 30.81
C LYS A 284 -0.20 24.57 31.90
N GLN A 285 -0.53 25.82 31.58
CA GLN A 285 -1.54 26.56 32.33
C GLN A 285 -2.89 25.88 32.13
N HIS A 286 -3.41 25.32 33.21
CA HIS A 286 -4.77 24.80 33.29
C HIS A 286 -5.70 25.98 33.58
N THR A 287 -6.31 26.57 32.55
CA THR A 287 -7.37 27.57 32.73
C THR A 287 -8.67 26.84 33.05
N THR A 288 -8.98 26.69 34.34
CA THR A 288 -10.30 26.23 34.78
C THR A 288 -11.25 27.43 34.75
N VAL A 289 -12.22 27.43 33.84
CA VAL A 289 -13.28 28.46 33.79
C VAL A 289 -14.47 27.93 34.61
N SER A 290 -14.64 28.43 35.83
CA SER A 290 -15.85 28.24 36.62
C SER A 290 -16.81 29.41 36.36
N VAL A 291 -17.95 29.13 35.74
CA VAL A 291 -19.02 30.10 35.54
C VAL A 291 -19.94 30.02 36.75
N SER A 292 -19.85 30.99 37.66
CA SER A 292 -20.83 31.16 38.75
C SER A 292 -21.86 32.19 38.33
N ARG A 293 -23.11 31.74 38.10
CA ARG A 293 -24.26 32.61 37.82
C ARG A 293 -24.92 32.95 39.16
N GLY A 294 -24.64 34.13 39.70
CA GLY A 294 -25.36 34.69 40.84
C GLY A 294 -26.55 35.53 40.37
N GLY A 295 -27.77 35.07 40.64
CA GLY A 295 -28.99 35.88 40.59
C GLY A 295 -29.51 36.09 42.03
N PRO A 296 -30.25 37.17 42.30
CA PRO A 296 -30.69 37.50 43.66
C PRO A 296 -31.97 36.74 44.05
N ASP A 297 -32.00 36.31 45.32
CA ASP A 297 -33.13 35.99 46.19
C ASP A 297 -34.23 35.03 45.70
N GLU A 298 -34.20 33.79 46.19
CA GLU A 298 -35.40 33.18 46.81
C GLU A 298 -35.04 32.03 47.77
N LEU A 299 -35.77 32.00 48.88
CA LEU A 299 -35.67 31.13 50.04
C LEU A 299 -36.22 29.71 49.75
N SER A 300 -35.42 28.64 49.91
CA SER A 300 -35.98 27.32 50.25
C SER A 300 -35.01 26.42 51.01
N ARG A 301 -35.56 25.86 52.09
CA ARG A 301 -35.06 24.91 53.08
C ARG A 301 -34.73 23.50 52.54
N HIS A 302 -33.93 22.77 53.35
CA HIS A 302 -33.75 21.30 53.40
C HIS A 302 -33.00 20.68 52.20
N ASP A 303 -32.10 19.71 52.33
CA ASP A 303 -31.51 18.96 53.44
C ASP A 303 -30.37 18.11 52.85
N SER A 304 -29.63 17.45 53.73
CA SER A 304 -28.76 16.28 53.50
C SER A 304 -27.25 16.51 53.40
N GLU A 305 -26.65 15.83 54.35
CA GLU A 305 -25.29 15.81 54.88
C GLU A 305 -24.36 14.92 54.03
N ASP A 306 -23.05 15.09 54.26
CA ASP A 306 -21.97 14.07 54.25
C ASP A 306 -20.65 14.79 53.88
N GLU A 307 -19.88 15.30 54.85
CA GLU A 307 -18.91 14.59 55.68
C GLU A 307 -17.46 14.72 55.14
N LEU A 308 -16.70 15.58 55.83
CA LEU A 308 -15.30 15.50 56.26
C LEU A 308 -14.20 15.01 55.28
N VAL A 309 -13.12 15.79 55.14
CA VAL A 309 -11.81 15.50 55.79
C VAL A 309 -10.80 16.65 55.57
N LYS A 310 -10.46 17.27 56.70
CA LYS A 310 -9.19 17.87 57.17
C LYS A 310 -8.44 18.94 56.34
N GLU A 311 -8.38 20.12 56.96
CA GLU A 311 -7.28 21.07 56.89
C GLU A 311 -5.98 20.49 57.49
N ASN A 312 -4.85 20.77 56.82
CA ASN A 312 -3.53 20.80 57.43
C ASN A 312 -2.72 21.98 56.86
N MET A 313 -2.56 22.95 57.75
CA MET A 313 -1.73 24.14 57.79
C MET A 313 -0.29 24.04 57.23
N SER A 314 0.11 25.14 56.57
CA SER A 314 1.43 25.80 56.50
C SER A 314 2.68 25.02 56.08
N THR A 315 3.33 25.51 55.00
CA THR A 315 4.62 26.22 55.14
C THR A 315 4.90 27.10 53.92
N GLU A 316 5.45 28.28 54.22
CA GLU A 316 5.92 29.31 53.30
C GLU A 316 6.91 28.77 52.26
N ASP A 317 6.77 29.22 51.00
CA ASP A 317 7.94 29.72 50.28
C ASP A 317 7.54 30.77 49.23
N SER A 318 8.23 31.88 49.35
CA SER A 318 8.08 33.14 48.62
C SER A 318 8.28 33.03 47.11
N ASN A 319 7.33 33.57 46.34
CA ASN A 319 7.63 34.16 45.03
C ASN A 319 6.67 35.35 44.79
N PRO A 320 7.15 36.58 44.58
CA PRO A 320 6.29 37.74 44.37
C PRO A 320 5.78 37.72 42.93
N GLY A 321 4.70 36.98 42.68
CA GLY A 321 4.00 37.04 41.40
C GLY A 321 3.07 38.24 41.37
N ILE A 322 3.30 39.18 40.43
CA ILE A 322 2.32 40.23 40.15
C ILE A 322 1.10 39.57 39.51
N SER A 323 -0.02 39.50 40.22
CA SER A 323 -1.31 39.14 39.65
C SER A 323 -1.96 40.39 39.05
N VAL A 324 -2.00 40.47 37.72
CA VAL A 324 -2.77 41.50 37.01
C VAL A 324 -4.18 40.98 36.78
N THR A 325 -5.13 41.48 37.56
CA THR A 325 -6.56 41.23 37.33
C THR A 325 -7.06 42.27 36.33
N ARG A 326 -7.56 41.83 35.17
CA ARG A 326 -8.30 42.69 34.25
C ARG A 326 -9.78 42.41 34.41
N GLU A 327 -10.51 43.39 34.92
CA GLU A 327 -11.96 43.39 34.91
C GLU A 327 -12.45 43.97 33.58
N TYR A 328 -13.35 43.25 32.92
CA TYR A 328 -14.05 43.74 31.73
C TYR A 328 -15.53 43.84 32.08
N PHE A 329 -16.06 45.07 32.05
CA PHE A 329 -17.48 45.31 32.14
C PHE A 329 -18.06 45.25 30.73
N VAL A 330 -18.76 44.15 30.42
CA VAL A 330 -19.54 44.05 29.18
C VAL A 330 -20.91 44.64 29.48
N HIS A 331 -21.16 45.86 29.00
CA HIS A 331 -22.50 46.41 28.93
C HIS A 331 -23.23 45.76 27.75
N ASP A 332 -24.27 44.98 28.02
CA ASP A 332 -25.23 44.58 26.99
C ASP A 332 -25.96 45.84 26.50
N GLY A 333 -25.58 46.33 25.32
CA GLY A 333 -26.31 47.38 24.62
C GLY A 333 -27.64 46.82 24.11
N ALA A 334 -28.74 47.14 24.79
CA ALA A 334 -30.07 46.91 24.28
C ALA A 334 -30.26 47.74 22.99
N MET A 335 -30.47 47.07 21.84
CA MET A 335 -30.94 47.72 20.62
C MET A 335 -32.39 48.18 20.84
N GLU A 336 -32.57 49.48 21.09
CA GLU A 336 -33.88 50.11 21.05
C GLU A 336 -34.24 50.40 19.57
N ARG A 337 -35.19 49.63 19.02
CA ARG A 337 -35.87 50.00 17.78
C ARG A 337 -36.92 51.07 18.10
N GLN A 338 -36.64 52.32 17.80
CA GLN A 338 -37.67 53.37 17.74
C GLN A 338 -38.31 53.42 16.34
N SER A 339 -39.63 53.23 16.31
CA SER A 339 -40.50 53.62 15.20
C SER A 339 -40.73 55.13 15.24
N VAL A 340 -40.60 55.81 14.10
CA VAL A 340 -41.16 57.16 13.91
C VAL A 340 -41.89 57.19 12.58
N ARG A 341 -43.19 57.51 12.70
CA ARG A 341 -44.20 57.97 11.72
C ARG A 341 -43.97 57.77 10.22
#